data_AF-A0A7L4RPW5-F1
#
_entry.id   AF-A0A7L4RPW5-F1
#
_cell.length_a   1.000
_cell.length_b   1.000
_cell.length_c   1.000
_cell.angle_alpha   90.00
_cell.angle_beta   90.00
_cell.angle_gamma   90.00
#
_symmetry.space_group_name_H-M   'P 1'
#
loop_
_entity.id
_entity.type
_entity.pdbx_description
1 polymer ?
#
loop_
_entity_poly.entity_id
_entity_poly.type
_entity_poly.pdbx_seq_one_letter_code
_entity_poly.pdbx_strand_id
1 'polypeptide(L)'
;MPPQTDVEGGYKFLSAVLFLLVALPLAGYAIFPGNSYASFLSYPSRLLLVPIHEFGHLILIYFTEFSGIPSSYMDTPIRMTGSLFEVFVPFVFVFFFIFGSRRYALACLLLVVAGSALINWGAYIKSASNPSGSGINPYMELAEVSLENHDWYRVLSRYNALDKAELLGDMLMGLGFVVALMGFFSSVFEVNLVLNYGSSSDFMLLMLYGSIPTLILSLAYFKPSRIVFSLLLLIPLLIHFYKKVLPGLEEEMEEVDEEIKEEEAENEGKKNQTNSKVS
;
A
#
# COMPACT_ATOMS: atom_id res chain seq x y z
N MET A 1 -16.54 -23.06 -36.04
CA MET A 1 -15.53 -22.07 -35.66
C MET A 1 -14.67 -22.71 -34.58
N PRO A 2 -13.33 -22.72 -34.69
CA PRO A 2 -12.51 -23.19 -33.58
C PRO A 2 -12.71 -22.24 -32.38
N PRO A 3 -12.77 -22.74 -31.15
CA PRO A 3 -12.81 -21.87 -29.97
C PRO A 3 -11.58 -20.98 -30.02
N GLN A 4 -11.77 -19.65 -29.97
CA GLN A 4 -10.67 -18.73 -29.75
C GLN A 4 -10.05 -19.10 -28.41
N THR A 5 -8.92 -19.79 -28.46
CA THR A 5 -8.14 -20.16 -27.29
C THR A 5 -7.74 -18.89 -26.58
N ASP A 6 -8.35 -18.66 -25.43
CA ASP A 6 -7.94 -18.14 -24.11
C ASP A 6 -6.53 -17.53 -23.91
N VAL A 7 -5.90 -16.99 -24.96
CA VAL A 7 -4.58 -16.36 -24.89
C VAL A 7 -4.63 -15.15 -23.97
N GLU A 8 -5.76 -14.42 -23.96
CA GLU A 8 -5.98 -13.29 -23.06
C GLU A 8 -6.13 -13.71 -21.59
N GLY A 9 -6.80 -14.83 -21.31
CA GLY A 9 -6.89 -15.40 -19.96
C GLY A 9 -5.53 -15.87 -19.44
N GLY A 10 -4.72 -16.49 -20.31
CA GLY A 10 -3.35 -16.90 -19.99
C GLY A 10 -2.45 -15.73 -19.57
N TYR A 11 -2.50 -14.59 -20.25
CA TYR A 11 -1.72 -13.41 -19.88
C TYR A 11 -2.20 -12.77 -18.57
N LYS A 12 -3.51 -12.73 -18.32
CA LYS A 12 -4.08 -12.21 -17.07
C LYS A 12 -3.67 -13.09 -15.89
N PHE A 13 -3.75 -14.41 -16.03
CA PHE A 13 -3.29 -15.37 -15.04
C PHE A 13 -1.80 -15.21 -14.72
N LEU A 14 -0.95 -15.20 -15.75
CA LEU A 14 0.50 -15.07 -15.57
C LEU A 14 0.86 -13.73 -14.91
N SER A 15 0.20 -12.64 -15.31
CA SER A 15 0.41 -11.32 -14.71
C SER A 15 0.05 -11.32 -13.23
N ALA A 16 -1.08 -11.94 -12.87
CA ALA A 16 -1.53 -12.07 -11.49
C ALA A 16 -0.55 -12.91 -10.62
N VAL A 17 -0.02 -14.00 -11.17
CA VAL A 17 0.98 -14.84 -10.48
C VAL A 17 2.29 -14.07 -10.28
N LEU A 18 2.81 -13.44 -11.34
CA LEU A 18 4.03 -12.64 -11.25
C LEU A 18 3.88 -11.48 -10.25
N PHE A 19 2.70 -10.88 -10.22
CA PHE A 19 2.37 -9.83 -9.30
C PHE A 19 2.38 -10.29 -7.84
N LEU A 20 1.77 -11.44 -7.52
CA LEU A 20 1.84 -12.03 -6.18
C LEU A 20 3.27 -12.42 -5.81
N LEU A 21 4.05 -12.96 -6.75
CA LEU A 21 5.45 -13.31 -6.52
C LEU A 21 6.32 -12.11 -6.14
N VAL A 22 5.95 -10.89 -6.55
CA VAL A 22 6.63 -9.66 -6.15
C VAL A 22 6.02 -9.08 -4.86
N ALA A 23 4.69 -9.03 -4.76
CA ALA A 23 3.98 -8.44 -3.62
C ALA A 23 4.19 -9.21 -2.31
N LEU A 24 4.23 -10.56 -2.36
CA LEU A 24 4.42 -11.41 -1.16
C LEU A 24 5.78 -11.15 -0.47
N PRO A 25 6.92 -11.18 -1.17
CA PRO A 25 8.19 -10.82 -0.55
C PRO A 25 8.20 -9.40 0.01
N LEU A 26 7.71 -8.42 -0.75
CA LEU A 26 7.63 -7.04 -0.31
C LEU A 26 6.77 -6.87 0.96
N ALA A 27 5.61 -7.54 1.04
CA ALA A 27 4.76 -7.54 2.22
C ALA A 27 5.41 -8.28 3.39
N GLY A 28 6.05 -9.43 3.13
CA GLY A 28 6.81 -10.17 4.15
C GLY A 28 7.94 -9.34 4.75
N TYR A 29 8.64 -8.55 3.93
CA TYR A 29 9.63 -7.58 4.42
C TYR A 29 9.01 -6.55 5.35
N ALA A 30 7.88 -5.96 4.96
CA ALA A 30 7.17 -4.99 5.78
C ALA A 30 6.66 -5.59 7.11
N ILE A 31 6.29 -6.88 7.11
CA ILE A 31 5.76 -7.57 8.29
C ILE A 31 6.86 -7.95 9.29
N PHE A 32 8.02 -8.35 8.81
CA PHE A 32 9.11 -8.85 9.65
C PHE A 32 10.38 -7.97 9.55
N PRO A 33 10.31 -6.65 9.80
CA PRO A 33 11.48 -5.78 9.68
C PRO A 33 12.59 -6.26 10.64
N GLY A 34 13.81 -6.43 10.11
CA GLY A 34 14.98 -6.81 10.90
C GLY A 34 15.29 -8.31 11.00
N ASN A 35 14.47 -9.19 10.42
CA ASN A 35 14.81 -10.62 10.30
C ASN A 35 15.78 -10.85 9.13
N SER A 36 16.71 -11.80 9.24
CA SER A 36 17.61 -12.21 8.14
C SER A 36 16.82 -12.65 6.89
N TYR A 37 15.66 -13.29 7.09
CA TYR A 37 14.72 -13.59 6.01
C TYR A 37 14.15 -12.33 5.35
N ALA A 38 13.90 -11.27 6.11
CA ALA A 38 13.40 -10.00 5.58
C ALA A 38 14.44 -9.33 4.68
N SER A 39 15.74 -9.52 4.94
CA SER A 39 16.79 -9.00 4.05
C SER A 39 16.70 -9.60 2.64
N PHE A 40 16.44 -10.90 2.52
CA PHE A 40 16.19 -11.57 1.23
C PHE A 40 14.90 -11.06 0.57
N LEU A 41 13.83 -10.93 1.35
CA LEU A 41 12.54 -10.45 0.85
C LEU A 41 12.54 -8.95 0.48
N SER A 42 13.53 -8.18 0.95
CA SER A 42 13.73 -6.77 0.58
C SER A 42 14.42 -6.56 -0.76
N TYR A 43 14.98 -7.60 -1.38
CA TYR A 43 15.74 -7.46 -2.61
C TYR A 43 14.92 -6.87 -3.77
N PRO A 44 13.67 -7.32 -4.01
CA PRO A 44 12.82 -6.75 -5.05
C PRO A 44 12.51 -5.27 -4.82
N SER A 45 12.28 -4.86 -3.56
CA SER A 45 12.02 -3.45 -3.25
C SER A 45 13.26 -2.60 -3.48
N ARG A 46 14.45 -3.10 -3.15
CA ARG A 46 15.73 -2.41 -3.40
C ARG A 46 16.02 -2.24 -4.89
N LEU A 47 15.71 -3.23 -5.73
CA LEU A 47 15.89 -3.10 -7.19
C LEU A 47 15.06 -1.97 -7.79
N LEU A 48 13.93 -1.61 -7.18
CA LEU A 48 13.09 -0.50 -7.61
C LEU A 48 13.47 0.82 -6.92
N LEU A 49 13.70 0.79 -5.61
CA LEU A 49 13.89 1.99 -4.80
C LEU A 49 15.29 2.58 -4.97
N VAL A 50 16.35 1.76 -5.04
CA VAL A 50 17.72 2.28 -5.14
C VAL A 50 17.91 3.15 -6.40
N PRO A 51 17.51 2.73 -7.61
CA PRO A 51 17.63 3.63 -8.78
C PRO A 51 16.85 4.94 -8.62
N ILE A 52 15.68 4.90 -7.97
CA ILE A 52 14.86 6.09 -7.70
C ILE A 52 15.58 7.00 -6.68
N HIS A 53 16.20 6.43 -5.65
CA HIS A 53 17.01 7.12 -4.65
C HIS A 53 18.15 7.89 -5.29
N GLU A 54 18.97 7.19 -6.07
CA GLU A 54 20.13 7.78 -6.75
C GLU A 54 19.69 8.86 -7.74
N PHE A 55 18.60 8.62 -8.47
CA PHE A 55 18.02 9.61 -9.36
C PHE A 55 17.55 10.88 -8.63
N GLY A 56 16.99 10.73 -7.42
CA GLY A 56 16.62 11.86 -6.56
C GLY A 56 17.82 12.74 -6.20
N HIS A 57 18.97 12.12 -5.88
CA HIS A 57 20.22 12.86 -5.67
C HIS A 57 20.67 13.60 -6.95
N LEU A 58 20.67 12.90 -8.09
CA LEU A 58 21.12 13.47 -9.37
C LEU A 58 20.31 14.69 -9.77
N ILE A 59 18.98 14.67 -9.57
CA ILE A 59 18.13 15.82 -9.85
C ILE A 59 18.56 17.03 -9.03
N LEU A 60 18.73 16.87 -7.71
CA LEU A 60 19.05 18.03 -6.88
C LEU A 60 20.45 18.54 -7.15
N ILE A 61 21.43 17.65 -7.36
CA ILE A 61 22.79 18.02 -7.78
C ILE A 61 22.74 18.91 -9.02
N TYR A 62 22.03 18.46 -10.06
CA TYR A 62 21.86 19.22 -11.30
C TYR A 62 21.26 20.62 -11.06
N PHE A 63 20.21 20.72 -10.25
CA PHE A 63 19.60 22.03 -9.93
C PHE A 63 20.52 22.92 -9.08
N THR A 64 21.29 22.37 -8.15
CA THR A 64 22.24 23.14 -7.34
C THR A 64 23.41 23.68 -8.15
N GLU A 65 23.97 22.86 -9.05
CA GLU A 65 25.03 23.30 -9.96
C GLU A 65 24.52 24.39 -10.92
N PHE A 66 23.30 24.24 -11.44
CA PHE A 66 22.70 25.22 -12.34
C PHE A 66 22.33 26.54 -11.66
N SER A 67 21.93 26.50 -10.38
CA SER A 67 21.53 27.70 -9.62
C SER A 67 22.70 28.46 -8.99
N GLY A 68 23.94 27.94 -9.12
CA GLY A 68 25.13 28.57 -8.54
C GLY A 68 25.14 28.61 -7.01
N ILE A 69 24.30 27.78 -6.36
CA ILE A 69 24.24 27.70 -4.90
C ILE A 69 25.45 26.89 -4.43
N PRO A 70 26.28 27.40 -3.48
CA PRO A 70 27.43 26.66 -3.01
C PRO A 70 27.00 25.34 -2.37
N SER A 71 27.68 24.25 -2.73
CA SER A 71 27.39 22.88 -2.26
C SER A 71 27.32 22.77 -0.74
N SER A 72 28.10 23.57 -0.01
CA SER A 72 28.10 23.65 1.46
C SER A 72 26.75 24.03 2.08
N TYR A 73 25.87 24.73 1.34
CA TYR A 73 24.52 25.06 1.81
C TYR A 73 23.49 23.98 1.48
N MET A 74 23.85 23.01 0.63
CA MET A 74 22.94 22.05 0.04
C MET A 74 23.29 20.60 0.37
N ASP A 75 24.38 20.32 1.08
CA ASP A 75 24.76 18.97 1.49
C ASP A 75 23.62 18.20 2.19
N THR A 76 22.91 18.82 3.14
CA THR A 76 21.78 18.15 3.81
C THR A 76 20.56 17.99 2.90
N PRO A 77 20.08 19.03 2.19
CA PRO A 77 19.04 18.87 1.18
C PRO A 77 19.34 17.77 0.14
N ILE A 78 20.53 17.77 -0.45
CA ILE A 78 20.95 16.81 -1.49
C ILE A 78 20.85 15.38 -0.97
N ARG A 79 21.35 15.12 0.24
CA ARG A 79 21.31 13.78 0.82
C ARG A 79 19.89 13.34 1.25
N MET A 80 19.03 14.27 1.63
CA MET A 80 17.64 13.93 1.95
C MET A 80 16.79 13.69 0.69
N THR A 81 17.15 14.26 -0.46
CA THR A 81 16.36 14.14 -1.70
C THR A 81 16.23 12.70 -2.18
N GLY A 82 17.25 11.86 -2.04
CA GLY A 82 17.20 10.47 -2.47
C GLY A 82 16.07 9.71 -1.77
N SER A 83 16.08 9.70 -0.43
CA SER A 83 15.01 9.09 0.37
C SER A 83 13.64 9.73 0.14
N LEU A 84 13.61 11.04 -0.13
CA LEU A 84 12.37 11.75 -0.44
C LEU A 84 11.75 11.21 -1.74
N PHE A 85 12.55 11.03 -2.78
CA PHE A 85 12.11 10.50 -4.07
C PHE A 85 11.69 9.03 -3.98
N GLU A 86 12.39 8.21 -3.22
CA GLU A 86 12.00 6.81 -2.95
C GLU A 86 10.58 6.70 -2.39
N VAL A 87 10.13 7.68 -1.62
CA VAL A 87 8.77 7.71 -1.08
C VAL A 87 7.80 8.35 -2.09
N PHE A 88 8.11 9.54 -2.60
CA PHE A 88 7.16 10.29 -3.43
C PHE A 88 6.91 9.68 -4.80
N VAL A 89 7.95 9.19 -5.47
CA VAL A 89 7.82 8.69 -6.84
C VAL A 89 6.82 7.53 -6.92
N PRO A 90 6.90 6.49 -6.05
CA PRO A 90 5.87 5.46 -5.98
C PRO A 90 4.46 6.04 -5.77
N PHE A 91 4.27 6.98 -4.84
CA PHE A 91 2.95 7.58 -4.61
C PHE A 91 2.41 8.35 -5.83
N VAL A 92 3.24 9.12 -6.52
CA VAL A 92 2.84 9.81 -7.76
C VAL A 92 2.38 8.80 -8.81
N PHE A 93 3.12 7.70 -8.96
CA PHE A 93 2.72 6.64 -9.90
C PHE A 93 1.46 5.89 -9.45
N VAL A 94 1.26 5.67 -8.15
CA VAL A 94 -0.01 5.15 -7.61
C VAL A 94 -1.17 6.02 -8.10
N PHE A 95 -1.11 7.33 -7.89
CA PHE A 95 -2.15 8.25 -8.35
C PHE A 95 -2.33 8.27 -9.87
N PHE A 96 -1.22 8.25 -10.61
CA PHE A 96 -1.25 8.15 -12.07
C PHE A 96 -1.94 6.87 -12.56
N PHE A 97 -1.64 5.72 -11.94
CA PHE A 97 -2.23 4.44 -12.33
C PHE A 97 -3.70 4.32 -11.92
N ILE A 98 -4.11 4.94 -10.81
CA ILE A 98 -5.51 4.99 -10.40
C ILE A 98 -6.31 5.87 -11.36
N PHE A 99 -5.91 7.14 -11.51
CA PHE A 99 -6.73 8.15 -12.18
C PHE A 99 -6.49 8.24 -13.69
N GLY A 100 -5.26 8.01 -14.14
CA GLY A 100 -4.88 8.17 -15.54
C GLY A 100 -5.12 6.93 -16.38
N SER A 101 -4.65 5.77 -15.92
CA SER A 101 -4.65 4.55 -16.75
C SER A 101 -5.50 3.40 -16.23
N ARG A 102 -6.14 3.55 -15.06
CA ARG A 102 -6.95 2.51 -14.39
C ARG A 102 -6.24 1.16 -14.26
N ARG A 103 -4.94 1.18 -13.95
CA ARG A 103 -4.11 -0.03 -13.77
C ARG A 103 -3.98 -0.33 -12.29
N TYR A 104 -5.07 -0.80 -11.69
CA TYR A 104 -5.20 -0.91 -10.23
C TYR A 104 -4.26 -1.93 -9.61
N ALA A 105 -3.96 -3.03 -10.30
CA ALA A 105 -2.91 -3.95 -9.87
C ALA A 105 -1.57 -3.23 -9.69
N LEU A 106 -1.08 -2.49 -10.69
CA LEU A 106 0.19 -1.74 -10.58
C LEU A 106 0.15 -0.71 -9.44
N ALA A 107 -0.99 -0.03 -9.25
CA ALA A 107 -1.17 0.88 -8.12
C ALA A 107 -1.05 0.14 -6.77
N CYS A 108 -1.64 -1.04 -6.63
CA CYS A 108 -1.56 -1.82 -5.39
C CYS A 108 -0.12 -2.29 -5.10
N LEU A 109 0.64 -2.74 -6.10
CA LEU A 109 2.06 -3.08 -5.92
C LEU A 109 2.89 -1.86 -5.51
N LEU A 110 2.66 -0.72 -6.16
CA LEU A 110 3.39 0.50 -5.84
C LEU A 110 3.04 1.04 -4.45
N LEU A 111 1.84 0.76 -3.91
CA LEU A 111 1.54 0.99 -2.51
C LEU A 111 2.41 0.11 -1.60
N VAL A 112 2.65 -1.16 -1.93
CA VAL A 112 3.57 -2.00 -1.16
C VAL A 112 5.00 -1.46 -1.20
N VAL A 113 5.45 -0.99 -2.37
CA VAL A 113 6.76 -0.35 -2.54
C VAL A 113 6.86 0.94 -1.73
N ALA A 114 5.85 1.82 -1.81
CA ALA A 114 5.78 3.07 -1.07
C ALA A 114 5.78 2.84 0.45
N GLY A 115 5.00 1.85 0.92
CA GLY A 115 4.99 1.44 2.32
C GLY A 115 6.35 0.93 2.80
N SER A 116 7.03 0.13 1.97
CA SER A 116 8.39 -0.35 2.27
C SER A 116 9.41 0.81 2.35
N ALA A 117 9.31 1.79 1.45
CA ALA A 117 10.15 2.99 1.49
C ALA A 117 9.94 3.79 2.80
N LEU A 118 8.68 3.98 3.21
CA LEU A 118 8.34 4.64 4.49
C LEU A 118 8.89 3.89 5.71
N ILE A 119 8.86 2.55 5.71
CA ILE A 119 9.44 1.74 6.78
C ILE A 119 10.96 1.94 6.85
N ASN A 120 11.65 1.88 5.71
CA ASN A 120 13.09 2.10 5.64
C ASN A 120 13.46 3.51 6.13
N TRP A 121 12.69 4.51 5.70
CA TRP A 121 12.92 5.89 6.10
C TRP A 121 12.66 6.12 7.59
N GLY A 122 11.59 5.53 8.13
CA GLY A 122 11.31 5.56 9.57
C GLY A 122 12.40 4.88 10.38
N ALA A 123 12.93 3.74 9.93
CA ALA A 123 14.07 3.08 10.56
C ALA A 123 15.34 3.94 10.54
N TYR A 124 15.62 4.62 9.42
CA TYR A 124 16.75 5.54 9.30
C TYR A 124 16.59 6.80 10.16
N ILE A 125 15.37 7.33 10.32
CA ILE A 125 15.10 8.43 11.26
C ILE A 125 15.30 7.97 12.70
N LYS A 126 14.79 6.78 13.03
CA LYS A 126 14.94 6.19 14.37
C LYS A 126 16.40 6.01 14.77
N SER A 127 17.27 5.61 13.84
CA SER A 127 18.71 5.48 14.11
C SER A 127 19.41 6.80 14.38
N ALA A 128 18.78 7.95 14.11
CA ALA A 128 19.41 9.25 14.36
C ALA A 128 19.72 9.48 15.85
N SER A 129 18.92 8.99 16.80
CA SER A 129 19.21 9.17 18.24
C SER A 129 20.32 8.25 18.75
N ASN A 130 20.61 7.16 18.05
CA ASN A 130 21.68 6.23 18.40
C ASN A 130 22.29 5.58 17.14
N PRO A 131 23.08 6.32 16.35
CA PRO A 131 23.62 5.86 15.05
C PRO A 131 24.61 4.68 15.17
N SER A 132 25.18 4.49 16.36
CA SER A 132 26.11 3.40 16.70
C SER A 132 25.42 2.29 17.51
N GLY A 133 24.12 2.44 17.80
CA GLY A 133 23.33 1.47 18.54
C GLY A 133 22.70 0.42 17.63
N SER A 134 22.92 -0.85 18.00
CA SER A 134 22.32 -2.06 17.44
C SER A 134 20.86 -1.87 17.00
N GLY A 135 20.60 -1.93 15.70
CA GLY A 135 19.27 -1.68 15.13
C GLY A 135 19.33 -1.21 13.69
N ILE A 136 20.48 -0.69 13.28
CA ILE A 136 20.79 -0.51 11.88
C ILE A 136 21.02 -1.89 11.26
N ASN A 137 20.45 -2.09 10.08
CA ASN A 137 20.72 -3.25 9.24
C ASN A 137 22.23 -3.59 9.28
N PRO A 138 22.66 -4.83 9.58
CA PRO A 138 24.08 -5.19 9.74
C PRO A 138 24.96 -4.84 8.52
N TYR A 139 24.37 -4.50 7.38
CA TYR A 139 25.08 -3.95 6.22
C TYR A 139 25.49 -2.47 6.34
N MET A 140 24.88 -1.69 7.22
CA MET A 140 25.34 -0.33 7.55
C MET A 140 26.37 -0.33 8.68
N GLU A 141 26.52 -1.39 9.48
CA GLU A 141 27.67 -1.52 10.38
C GLU A 141 29.01 -1.57 9.60
N LEU A 142 28.96 -1.92 8.31
CA LEU A 142 30.11 -1.93 7.40
C LEU A 142 30.44 -0.55 6.80
N ALA A 143 29.53 0.42 6.87
CA ALA A 143 29.83 1.80 6.54
C ALA A 143 29.97 2.54 7.87
N GLU A 144 31.18 2.95 8.24
CA GLU A 144 31.41 3.85 9.38
C GLU A 144 30.71 5.20 9.13
N VAL A 145 29.39 5.23 9.25
CA VAL A 145 28.61 6.46 9.22
C VAL A 145 28.90 7.11 10.56
N SER A 146 29.91 7.97 10.58
CA SER A 146 30.14 8.85 11.73
C SER A 146 28.84 9.55 12.09
N LEU A 147 28.62 9.82 13.38
CA LEU A 147 27.46 10.56 13.87
C LEU A 147 27.23 11.85 13.05
N GLU A 148 28.36 12.48 12.71
CA GLU A 148 28.42 13.68 11.90
C GLU A 148 27.97 13.45 10.46
N ASN A 149 27.97 12.25 9.90
CA ASN A 149 27.53 11.96 8.53
C ASN A 149 26.09 11.45 8.41
N HIS A 150 25.39 11.26 9.54
CA HIS A 150 23.99 10.83 9.54
C HIS A 150 23.06 12.02 9.32
N ASP A 151 22.32 12.04 8.22
CA ASP A 151 21.59 13.24 7.79
C ASP A 151 20.48 13.64 8.76
N TRP A 152 19.70 12.66 9.22
CA TRP A 152 18.66 12.91 10.24
C TRP A 152 19.22 13.29 11.60
N TYR A 153 20.43 12.84 11.96
CA TYR A 153 21.08 13.34 13.17
C TYR A 153 21.36 14.83 13.03
N ARG A 154 21.95 15.28 11.92
CA ARG A 154 22.21 16.72 11.66
C ARG A 154 20.93 17.54 11.70
N VAL A 155 19.89 17.08 11.00
CA VAL A 155 18.60 17.78 10.89
C VAL A 155 17.96 17.89 12.27
N LEU A 156 17.76 16.77 12.96
CA LEU A 156 17.07 16.78 14.26
C LEU A 156 17.89 17.50 15.33
N SER A 157 19.22 17.43 15.29
CA SER A 157 20.10 18.21 16.19
C SER A 157 19.90 19.70 15.99
N ARG A 158 19.86 20.16 14.74
CA ARG A 158 19.69 21.58 14.39
C ARG A 158 18.36 22.14 14.89
N TYR A 159 17.32 21.31 14.96
CA TYR A 159 16.00 21.69 15.47
C TYR A 159 15.79 21.33 16.95
N ASN A 160 16.83 20.86 17.66
CA ASN A 160 16.74 20.39 19.05
C ASN A 160 15.61 19.35 19.26
N ALA A 161 15.48 18.41 18.32
CA ALA A 161 14.43 17.40 18.25
C ALA A 161 14.97 15.96 18.18
N LEU A 162 16.24 15.74 18.55
CA LEU A 162 16.86 14.41 18.58
C LEU A 162 16.12 13.44 19.51
N ASP A 163 15.58 13.93 20.62
CA ASP A 163 14.76 13.16 21.56
C ASP A 163 13.45 12.65 20.92
N LYS A 164 13.04 13.21 19.78
CA LYS A 164 11.86 12.78 19.01
C LYS A 164 12.18 11.79 17.89
N ALA A 165 13.46 11.49 17.61
CA ALA A 165 13.85 10.61 16.51
C ALA A 165 13.15 9.24 16.57
N GLU A 166 13.12 8.63 17.75
CA GLU A 166 12.46 7.33 17.94
C GLU A 166 10.95 7.40 17.69
N LEU A 167 10.28 8.43 18.22
CA LEU A 167 8.85 8.62 18.02
C LEU A 167 8.52 8.84 16.53
N LEU A 168 9.25 9.72 15.85
CA LEU A 168 9.06 10.02 14.43
C LEU A 168 9.30 8.78 13.56
N GLY A 169 10.37 8.03 13.87
CA GLY A 169 10.68 6.79 13.19
C GLY A 169 9.60 5.73 13.39
N ASP A 170 9.16 5.50 14.63
CA ASP A 170 8.08 4.55 14.94
C ASP A 170 6.75 4.95 14.27
N MET A 171 6.45 6.26 14.16
CA MET A 171 5.28 6.76 13.45
C MET A 171 5.36 6.45 11.95
N LEU A 172 6.48 6.76 11.29
CA LEU A 172 6.67 6.50 9.87
C LEU A 172 6.70 5.01 9.54
N MET A 173 7.36 4.20 10.39
CA MET A 173 7.31 2.75 10.25
C MET A 173 5.89 2.21 10.42
N GLY A 174 5.12 2.76 11.36
CA GLY A 174 3.71 2.42 11.54
C GLY A 174 2.87 2.75 10.30
N LEU A 175 3.03 3.95 9.74
CA LEU A 175 2.35 4.36 8.52
C LEU A 175 2.74 3.48 7.33
N GLY A 176 4.04 3.27 7.11
CA GLY A 176 4.55 2.46 6.02
C GLY A 176 4.07 1.01 6.08
N PHE A 177 3.99 0.45 7.29
CA PHE A 177 3.42 -0.87 7.53
C PHE A 177 1.96 -0.96 7.07
N VAL A 178 1.13 -0.01 7.49
CA VAL A 178 -0.30 0.01 7.13
C VAL A 178 -0.47 0.19 5.61
N VAL A 179 0.28 1.10 5.00
CA VAL A 179 0.27 1.32 3.54
C VAL A 179 0.68 0.04 2.79
N ALA A 180 1.72 -0.66 3.26
CA ALA A 180 2.19 -1.88 2.63
C ALA A 180 1.16 -3.02 2.72
N LEU A 181 0.54 -3.20 3.90
CA LEU A 181 -0.52 -4.20 4.07
C LEU A 181 -1.74 -3.89 3.23
N MET A 182 -2.17 -2.63 3.16
CA MET A 182 -3.29 -2.22 2.31
C MET A 182 -3.00 -2.56 0.85
N GLY A 183 -1.81 -2.20 0.36
CA GLY A 183 -1.38 -2.57 -1.00
C GLY A 183 -1.37 -4.08 -1.22
N PHE A 184 -0.89 -4.85 -0.24
CA PHE A 184 -0.83 -6.31 -0.31
C PHE A 184 -2.22 -6.97 -0.34
N PHE A 185 -3.11 -6.62 0.58
CA PHE A 185 -4.44 -7.23 0.59
C PHE A 185 -5.29 -6.79 -0.61
N SER A 186 -5.16 -5.53 -1.03
CA SER A 186 -5.78 -5.04 -2.28
C SER A 186 -5.27 -5.83 -3.49
N SER A 187 -3.97 -6.15 -3.49
CA SER A 187 -3.31 -6.97 -4.51
C SER A 187 -3.87 -8.40 -4.57
N VAL A 188 -4.01 -9.05 -3.41
CA VAL A 188 -4.58 -10.40 -3.31
C VAL A 188 -6.03 -10.43 -3.80
N PHE A 189 -6.82 -9.43 -3.42
CA PHE A 189 -8.21 -9.35 -3.80
C PHE A 189 -8.39 -9.07 -5.30
N GLU A 190 -7.61 -8.16 -5.88
CA GLU A 190 -7.61 -7.91 -7.33
C GLU A 190 -7.24 -9.16 -8.12
N VAL A 191 -6.22 -9.90 -7.69
CA VAL A 191 -5.84 -11.16 -8.33
C VAL A 191 -6.97 -12.18 -8.25
N ASN A 192 -7.63 -12.32 -7.10
CA ASN A 192 -8.77 -13.22 -6.97
C ASN A 192 -9.90 -12.85 -7.93
N LEU A 193 -10.20 -11.56 -8.08
CA LEU A 193 -11.24 -11.09 -8.99
C LEU A 193 -10.92 -11.40 -10.45
N VAL A 194 -9.69 -11.09 -10.88
CA VAL A 194 -9.25 -11.35 -12.25
C VAL A 194 -9.29 -12.84 -12.56
N LEU A 195 -8.89 -13.69 -11.61
CA LEU A 195 -8.85 -15.15 -11.80
C LEU A 195 -10.23 -15.80 -11.84
N ASN A 196 -11.16 -15.35 -10.99
CA ASN A 196 -12.48 -16.00 -10.86
C ASN A 196 -13.55 -15.38 -11.75
N TYR A 197 -13.43 -14.09 -12.09
CA TYR A 197 -14.47 -13.33 -12.78
C TYR A 197 -13.99 -12.64 -14.06
N GLY A 198 -12.68 -12.68 -14.36
CA GLY A 198 -12.12 -12.06 -15.56
C GLY A 198 -12.21 -10.52 -15.58
N SER A 199 -12.59 -9.89 -14.47
CA SER A 199 -12.82 -8.46 -14.32
C SER A 199 -11.96 -7.86 -13.19
N SER A 200 -11.64 -6.57 -13.31
CA SER A 200 -11.01 -5.78 -12.25
C SER A 200 -12.08 -5.02 -11.48
N SER A 201 -11.92 -4.86 -10.16
CA SER A 201 -12.82 -4.01 -9.39
C SER A 201 -12.38 -2.55 -9.38
N ASP A 202 -13.28 -1.66 -8.96
CA ASP A 202 -12.95 -0.27 -8.67
C ASP A 202 -11.89 -0.20 -7.56
N PHE A 203 -10.89 0.66 -7.74
CA PHE A 203 -9.79 0.83 -6.79
C PHE A 203 -10.23 1.16 -5.36
N MET A 204 -11.33 1.91 -5.20
CA MET A 204 -11.88 2.22 -3.87
C MET A 204 -12.39 0.98 -3.14
N LEU A 205 -12.95 0.03 -3.89
CA LEU A 205 -13.41 -1.25 -3.37
C LEU A 205 -12.21 -2.13 -2.98
N LEU A 206 -11.18 -2.18 -3.82
CA LEU A 206 -9.89 -2.84 -3.50
C LEU A 206 -9.31 -2.33 -2.19
N MET A 207 -9.24 -1.01 -2.02
CA MET A 207 -8.69 -0.38 -0.82
C MET A 207 -9.53 -0.66 0.42
N LEU A 208 -10.87 -0.72 0.28
CA LEU A 208 -11.76 -1.11 1.38
C LEU A 208 -11.47 -2.55 1.83
N TYR A 209 -11.44 -3.50 0.89
CA TYR A 209 -11.10 -4.90 1.19
C TYR A 209 -9.67 -5.07 1.69
N GLY A 210 -8.74 -4.20 1.28
CA GLY A 210 -7.39 -4.19 1.80
C GLY A 210 -7.27 -3.62 3.22
N SER A 211 -8.11 -2.64 3.56
CA SER A 211 -8.07 -1.91 4.83
C SER A 211 -8.60 -2.71 6.03
N ILE A 212 -9.62 -3.54 5.83
CA ILE A 212 -10.22 -4.38 6.89
C ILE A 212 -9.21 -5.38 7.48
N PRO A 213 -8.58 -6.28 6.69
CA PRO A 213 -7.58 -7.21 7.22
C PRO A 213 -6.34 -6.48 7.76
N THR A 214 -5.98 -5.34 7.18
CA THR A 214 -4.92 -4.47 7.71
C THR A 214 -5.24 -3.98 9.13
N LEU A 215 -6.47 -3.52 9.36
CA LEU A 215 -6.92 -3.11 10.69
C LEU A 215 -6.94 -4.28 11.66
N ILE A 216 -7.50 -5.44 11.26
CA ILE A 216 -7.55 -6.64 12.10
C ILE A 216 -6.15 -7.05 12.55
N LEU A 217 -5.20 -7.13 11.61
CA LEU A 217 -3.81 -7.43 11.94
C LEU A 217 -3.20 -6.37 12.86
N SER A 218 -3.43 -5.09 12.56
CA SER A 218 -2.98 -3.95 13.38
C SER A 218 -3.48 -4.02 14.82
N LEU A 219 -4.72 -4.44 15.04
CA LEU A 219 -5.29 -4.65 16.36
C LEU A 219 -4.73 -5.89 17.06
N ALA A 220 -4.48 -6.97 16.32
CA ALA A 220 -4.07 -8.26 16.89
C ALA A 220 -2.59 -8.33 17.29
N TYR A 221 -1.70 -7.63 16.57
CA TYR A 221 -0.25 -7.89 16.67
C TYR A 221 0.63 -6.66 16.87
N PHE A 222 0.07 -5.44 16.89
CA PHE A 222 0.90 -4.25 16.69
C PHE A 222 0.72 -3.12 17.71
N LYS A 223 1.73 -2.24 17.74
CA LYS A 223 1.80 -1.06 18.62
C LYS A 223 0.61 -0.12 18.40
N PRO A 224 0.19 0.66 19.43
CA PRO A 224 -0.92 1.62 19.31
C PRO A 224 -0.84 2.58 18.13
N SER A 225 0.37 3.01 17.74
CA SER A 225 0.57 3.88 16.57
C SER A 225 0.03 3.27 15.28
N ARG A 226 0.16 1.95 15.07
CA ARG A 226 -0.31 1.27 13.85
C ARG A 226 -1.83 1.15 13.82
N ILE A 227 -2.46 0.99 14.98
CA ILE A 227 -3.93 0.99 15.12
C ILE A 227 -4.48 2.36 14.72
N VAL A 228 -3.90 3.44 15.24
CA VAL A 228 -4.32 4.81 14.91
C VAL A 228 -4.24 5.08 13.40
N PHE A 229 -3.11 4.72 12.75
CA PHE A 229 -2.98 4.90 11.30
C PHE A 229 -3.97 4.05 10.49
N SER A 230 -4.22 2.81 10.92
CA SER A 230 -5.21 1.95 10.26
C SER A 230 -6.62 2.54 10.33
N LEU A 231 -7.01 3.07 11.50
CA LEU A 231 -8.29 3.76 11.67
C LEU A 231 -8.39 5.02 10.82
N LEU A 232 -7.32 5.84 10.78
CA LEU A 232 -7.29 7.07 9.97
C LEU A 232 -7.46 6.78 8.47
N LEU A 233 -6.85 5.70 7.96
CA LEU A 233 -6.97 5.32 6.55
C LEU A 233 -8.33 4.69 6.22
N LEU A 234 -9.02 4.11 7.20
CA LEU A 234 -10.37 3.58 7.05
C LEU A 234 -11.44 4.66 6.94
N ILE A 235 -11.26 5.82 7.57
CA ILE A 235 -12.30 6.88 7.60
C ILE A 235 -12.73 7.31 6.18
N PRO A 236 -11.83 7.67 5.25
CA PRO A 236 -12.22 8.04 3.89
C PRO A 236 -12.89 6.90 3.12
N LEU A 237 -12.48 5.64 3.38
CA LEU A 237 -13.04 4.45 2.73
C LEU A 237 -14.46 4.17 3.22
N LEU A 238 -14.71 4.28 4.52
CA LEU A 238 -16.05 4.15 5.10
C LEU A 238 -16.99 5.25 4.60
N ILE A 239 -16.49 6.50 4.48
CA ILE A 239 -17.28 7.60 3.90
C ILE A 239 -17.63 7.31 2.44
N HIS A 240 -16.70 6.78 1.65
CA HIS A 240 -16.96 6.42 0.26
C HIS A 240 -17.98 5.28 0.14
N PHE A 241 -17.81 4.22 0.94
CA PHE A 241 -18.72 3.08 0.98
C PHE A 241 -20.15 3.53 1.33
N TYR A 242 -20.29 4.32 2.39
CA TYR A 242 -21.59 4.85 2.82
C TYR A 242 -22.25 5.72 1.74
N LYS A 243 -21.48 6.55 1.02
CA LYS A 243 -22.05 7.48 0.02
C LYS A 243 -22.35 6.84 -1.33
N LYS A 244 -21.60 5.82 -1.75
CA LYS A 244 -21.64 5.33 -3.13
C LYS A 244 -22.14 3.88 -3.23
N VAL A 245 -21.85 3.05 -2.23
CA VAL A 245 -22.15 1.61 -2.30
C VAL A 245 -23.44 1.30 -1.54
N LEU A 246 -23.65 1.89 -0.36
CA LEU A 246 -24.83 1.64 0.45
C LEU A 246 -26.16 1.95 -0.27
N PRO A 247 -26.31 3.07 -1.01
CA PRO A 247 -27.59 3.36 -1.69
C PRO A 247 -27.94 2.33 -2.78
N GLY A 248 -26.95 1.84 -3.52
CA GLY A 248 -27.20 0.82 -4.55
C GLY A 248 -27.56 -0.55 -3.96
N LEU A 249 -27.01 -0.88 -2.78
CA LEU A 249 -27.41 -2.07 -2.03
C LEU A 249 -28.84 -1.97 -1.50
N GLU A 250 -29.27 -0.78 -1.06
CA GLU A 250 -30.64 -0.54 -0.62
C GLU A 250 -31.62 -0.72 -1.80
N GLU A 251 -31.30 -0.19 -2.98
CA GLU A 251 -32.09 -0.37 -4.20
C GLU A 251 -32.18 -1.85 -4.63
N GLU A 252 -31.06 -2.59 -4.67
CA GLU A 252 -31.06 -4.03 -5.01
C GLU A 252 -31.87 -4.87 -3.99
N MET A 253 -31.81 -4.52 -2.71
CA MET A 253 -32.60 -5.20 -1.68
C MET A 253 -34.09 -4.93 -1.83
N GLU A 254 -34.48 -3.72 -2.22
CA GLU A 254 -35.89 -3.39 -2.51
C GLU A 254 -36.41 -4.16 -3.73
N GLU A 255 -35.62 -4.28 -4.81
CA GLU A 255 -35.99 -5.06 -6.00
C GLU A 255 -36.20 -6.55 -5.67
N VAL A 256 -35.30 -7.14 -4.88
CA VAL A 256 -35.43 -8.56 -4.46
C VAL A 256 -36.66 -8.76 -3.59
N ASP A 257 -36.96 -7.83 -2.68
CA ASP A 257 -38.17 -7.88 -1.84
C ASP A 257 -39.46 -7.75 -2.68
N GLU A 258 -39.44 -7.00 -3.79
CA GLU A 258 -40.56 -6.93 -4.72
C GLU A 258 -40.73 -8.23 -5.52
N GLU A 259 -39.65 -8.80 -6.06
CA GLU A 259 -39.70 -10.10 -6.76
C GLU A 259 -40.26 -11.23 -5.86
N ILE A 260 -39.82 -11.29 -4.59
CA ILE A 260 -40.32 -12.28 -3.63
C ILE A 260 -41.83 -12.11 -3.40
N LYS A 261 -42.32 -10.87 -3.27
CA LYS A 261 -43.76 -10.60 -3.08
C LYS A 261 -44.58 -10.96 -4.31
N GLU A 262 -44.07 -10.72 -5.52
CA GLU A 262 -44.75 -11.13 -6.76
C GLU A 262 -44.84 -12.66 -6.87
N GLU A 263 -43.76 -13.38 -6.52
CA GLU A 263 -43.73 -14.84 -6.56
C GLU A 263 -44.67 -15.46 -5.51
N GLU A 264 -44.75 -14.88 -4.31
CA GLU A 264 -45.73 -15.28 -3.28
C GLU A 264 -47.17 -15.06 -3.74
N ALA A 265 -47.47 -13.89 -4.34
CA ALA A 265 -48.81 -13.58 -4.85
C ALA A 265 -49.23 -14.52 -5.99
N GLU A 266 -48.32 -14.87 -6.91
CA GLU A 266 -48.61 -15.82 -7.99
C GLU A 266 -48.89 -17.24 -7.44
N ASN A 267 -48.15 -17.65 -6.40
CA ASN A 267 -48.33 -18.95 -5.76
C ASN A 267 -49.64 -19.05 -4.96
N GLU A 268 -50.08 -17.98 -4.28
CA GLU A 268 -51.38 -17.94 -3.62
C GLU A 268 -52.54 -17.95 -4.63
N GLY A 269 -52.42 -17.23 -5.75
CA GLY A 269 -53.39 -17.25 -6.84
C GLY A 269 -53.58 -18.66 -7.43
N LYS A 270 -52.49 -19.40 -7.65
CA LYS A 270 -52.53 -20.80 -8.12
C LYS A 270 -53.20 -21.73 -7.11
N LYS A 271 -52.93 -21.58 -5.80
CA LYS A 271 -53.55 -22.38 -4.73
C LYS A 271 -55.07 -22.22 -4.66
N ASN A 272 -55.57 -21.01 -4.87
CA ASN A 272 -57.01 -20.73 -4.88
C ASN A 272 -57.72 -21.31 -6.11
N GLN A 273 -57.06 -21.39 -7.27
CA GLN A 273 -57.62 -22.05 -8.46
C GLN A 273 -57.65 -23.59 -8.36
N THR A 274 -56.71 -24.23 -7.66
CA THR A 274 -56.73 -25.69 -7.46
C THR A 274 -57.83 -26.12 -6.49
N ASN A 275 -58.13 -25.34 -5.45
CA ASN A 275 -59.21 -25.66 -4.51
C ASN A 275 -60.62 -25.43 -5.08
N SER A 276 -60.78 -24.61 -6.12
CA SER A 276 -62.09 -24.37 -6.77
C SER A 276 -62.50 -25.44 -7.78
N LYS A 277 -61.61 -26.37 -8.16
CA LYS A 277 -61.91 -27.46 -9.13
C LYS A 277 -62.29 -28.80 -8.49
N VAL A 278 -62.37 -28.85 -7.15
CA VAL A 278 -62.69 -30.08 -6.39
C VAL A 278 -64.12 -30.07 -5.81
N SER A 279 -64.97 -29.10 -6.20
CA SER A 279 -66.41 -29.10 -5.89
C SER A 279 -67.25 -29.74 -6.99
#